data_AF-A0A920SL14-F1
#
_entry.id   AF-A0A920SL14-F1
#
_cell.length_a   1.000
_cell.length_b   1.000
_cell.length_c   1.000
_cell.angle_alpha   90.00
_cell.angle_beta   90.00
_cell.angle_gamma   90.00
#
_symmetry.space_group_name_H-M   'P 1'
#
loop_
_entity.id
_entity.type
_entity.pdbx_description
1 polymer ?
#
loop_
_entity_poly.entity_id
_entity_poly.type
_entity_poly.pdbx_seq_one_letter_code
_entity_poly.pdbx_strand_id
1 'polypeptide(L)'
;MRNFVIVRDVEVVFSPGMTVLTGETGAGKSLIVDAMTILLGDRTSADIIRPGADRTEIQAGFDVSANPQAKRMASRTSADIR
;
A
#
# COMPACT_ATOMS: atom_id res chain seq x y z
N MET A 1 5.02 3.29 3.48
CA MET A 1 5.21 3.90 2.15
C MET A 1 6.32 4.94 2.23
N ARG A 2 7.15 5.06 1.20
CA ARG A 2 8.25 6.03 1.11
C ARG A 2 8.30 6.68 -0.26
N ASN A 3 8.51 8.00 -0.28
CA ASN A 3 8.65 8.81 -1.50
C ASN A 3 7.50 8.65 -2.51
N PHE A 4 6.26 8.62 -2.03
CA PHE A 4 5.06 8.45 -2.84
C PHE A 4 4.31 9.78 -3.01
N VAL A 5 4.27 10.33 -4.22
CA VAL A 5 3.64 11.62 -4.56
C VAL A 5 4.16 12.76 -3.66
N ILE A 6 3.41 13.17 -2.63
CA ILE A 6 3.84 14.20 -1.67
C ILE A 6 4.38 13.59 -0.36
N VAL A 7 4.19 12.29 -0.15
CA VAL A 7 4.58 11.59 1.08
C VAL A 7 6.07 11.28 1.08
N ARG A 8 6.76 11.66 2.16
CA ARG A 8 8.17 11.28 2.40
C ARG A 8 8.26 9.88 2.99
N ASP A 9 7.61 9.70 4.13
CA ASP A 9 7.53 8.44 4.86
C ASP A 9 6.22 8.44 5.65
N VAL A 10 5.43 7.37 5.50
CA VAL A 10 4.20 7.12 6.26
C VAL A 10 4.09 5.63 6.52
N GLU A 11 3.76 5.27 7.75
CA GLU A 11 3.35 3.93 8.16
C GLU A 11 1.89 3.96 8.61
N VAL A 12 1.10 2.99 8.16
CA VAL A 12 -0.33 2.87 8.51
C VAL A 12 -0.58 1.45 8.96
N VAL A 13 -1.20 1.30 10.14
CA VAL A 13 -1.61 0.01 10.68
C VAL A 13 -3.13 -0.02 10.73
N PHE A 14 -3.71 -1.01 10.05
CA PHE A 14 -5.16 -1.24 10.08
C PHE A 14 -5.52 -2.21 11.19
N SER A 15 -6.72 -2.00 11.76
CA SER A 15 -7.32 -2.91 12.72
C SER A 15 -8.56 -3.57 12.12
N PRO A 16 -8.98 -4.76 12.63
CA PRO A 16 -10.21 -5.39 12.19
C PRO A 16 -11.43 -4.48 12.35
N GLY A 17 -12.39 -4.61 11.43
CA GLY A 17 -13.61 -3.80 11.41
C GLY A 17 -13.51 -2.63 10.44
N MET A 18 -14.16 -1.51 10.78
CA MET A 18 -14.25 -0.34 9.91
C MET A 18 -13.14 0.67 10.23
N THR A 19 -12.32 1.00 9.23
CA THR A 19 -11.36 2.10 9.31
C THR A 19 -11.96 3.35 8.65
N VAL A 20 -11.94 4.48 9.37
CA VAL A 20 -12.40 5.77 8.84
C VAL A 20 -11.20 6.67 8.61
N LEU A 21 -10.98 7.06 7.35
CA LEU A 21 -9.96 8.03 6.96
C LEU A 21 -10.59 9.43 6.96
N THR A 22 -10.06 10.34 7.77
CA THR A 22 -10.51 11.74 7.83
C THR A 22 -9.42 12.70 7.34
N GLY A 23 -9.78 13.95 7.09
CA GLY A 23 -8.83 14.98 6.69
C GLY A 23 -9.49 16.15 5.98
N GLU A 24 -8.81 17.30 5.95
CA GLU A 24 -9.35 18.56 5.44
C GLU A 24 -9.39 18.60 3.91
N THR A 25 -8.26 18.34 3.24
CA THR A 25 -8.10 18.57 1.80
C THR A 25 -8.22 17.30 0.94
N GLY A 26 -8.57 16.16 1.55
CA GLY A 26 -8.77 14.89 0.84
C GLY A 26 -7.51 14.21 0.30
N ALA A 27 -6.47 14.97 -0.03
CA ALA A 27 -5.23 14.49 -0.66
C ALA A 27 -4.59 13.31 0.09
N GLY A 28 -4.45 13.41 1.42
CA GLY A 28 -3.89 12.31 2.23
C GLY A 28 -4.74 11.04 2.21
N LYS A 29 -6.07 11.18 2.11
CA LYS A 29 -7.00 10.04 2.06
C LYS A 29 -6.91 9.32 0.71
N SER A 30 -6.96 10.08 -0.39
CA SER A 30 -6.85 9.52 -1.74
C SER A 30 -5.50 8.82 -1.94
N LEU A 31 -4.40 9.38 -1.42
CA LEU A 31 -3.08 8.74 -1.52
C LEU A 31 -3.02 7.36 -0.84
N ILE A 32 -3.69 7.18 0.30
CA ILE A 32 -3.77 5.86 0.95
C ILE A 32 -4.56 4.89 0.08
N VAL A 33 -5.67 5.33 -0.52
CA VAL A 33 -6.48 4.51 -1.42
C VAL A 33 -5.68 4.13 -2.68
N ASP A 34 -4.99 5.08 -3.31
CA ASP A 34 -4.17 4.85 -4.50
C ASP A 34 -3.03 3.86 -4.21
N ALA A 35 -2.38 4.00 -3.05
CA ALA A 35 -1.34 3.07 -2.62
C ALA A 35 -1.88 1.64 -2.44
N MET A 36 -3.08 1.47 -1.89
CA MET A 36 -3.72 0.15 -1.76
C MET A 36 -4.03 -0.47 -3.12
N THR A 37 -4.55 0.33 -4.06
CA THR A 37 -4.86 -0.13 -5.42
C THR A 37 -3.61 -0.66 -6.12
N ILE A 38 -2.49 0.08 -6.05
CA ILE A 38 -1.19 -0.36 -6.59
C ILE A 38 -0.72 -1.66 -5.93
N LEU A 39 -0.82 -1.76 -4.60
CA LEU A 39 -0.44 -2.98 -3.85
C LEU A 39 -1.26 -4.21 -4.25
N LEU A 40 -2.50 -4.01 -4.71
CA LEU A 40 -3.38 -5.09 -5.18
C LEU A 40 -3.11 -5.48 -6.64
N GLY A 41 -2.08 -4.92 -7.27
CA GLY A 41 -1.60 -5.31 -8.59
C GLY A 41 -2.05 -4.40 -9.74
N ASP A 42 -2.60 -3.23 -9.42
CA ASP A 42 -3.00 -2.28 -10.45
C ASP A 42 -1.77 -1.64 -11.12
N ARG A 43 -1.97 -1.14 -12.34
CA ARG A 43 -0.86 -0.49 -13.08
C ARG A 43 -0.49 0.83 -12.43
N THR A 44 0.80 1.15 -12.45
CA THR A 44 1.34 2.42 -11.94
C THR A 44 2.32 3.03 -12.93
N SER A 45 2.60 4.33 -12.79
CA SER A 45 3.49 5.11 -13.66
C SER A 45 4.52 5.89 -12.84
N ALA A 46 5.57 6.41 -13.49
CA ALA A 46 6.68 7.07 -12.80
C ALA A 46 6.29 8.39 -12.08
N ASP A 47 5.12 8.95 -12.37
CA ASP A 47 4.55 10.14 -11.73
C ASP A 47 4.21 9.94 -10.25
N ILE A 48 4.12 8.69 -9.78
CA ILE A 48 3.94 8.39 -8.35
C ILE A 48 5.22 8.62 -7.52
N ILE A 49 6.38 8.77 -8.18
CA ILE A 49 7.64 9.06 -7.50
C ILE A 49 7.61 10.51 -7.04
N ARG A 50 7.83 10.72 -5.74
CA ARG A 50 7.89 12.05 -5.16
C ARG A 50 8.94 12.91 -5.88
N PRO A 51 8.63 14.17 -6.23
CA PRO A 51 9.62 15.08 -6.83
C PRO A 51 10.90 15.16 -6.00
N GLY A 52 12.04 14.95 -6.65
CA GLY A 52 13.37 14.93 -6.02
C GLY A 52 13.76 13.60 -5.37
N ALA A 53 12.99 12.52 -5.55
CA ALA A 53 13.38 11.17 -5.17
C ALA A 53 13.67 10.32 -6.42
N ASP A 54 14.65 9.42 -6.31
CA ASP A 54 15.01 8.51 -7.42
C ASP A 54 14.11 7.27 -7.48
N ARG A 55 13.43 6.96 -6.36
CA ARG A 55 12.55 5.79 -6.24
C ARG A 55 11.44 6.01 -5.22
N THR A 56 10.35 5.27 -5.40
CA THR A 56 9.24 5.13 -4.45
C THR A 56 9.14 3.68 -3.97
N GLU A 57 8.62 3.48 -2.76
CA GLU A 57 8.43 2.16 -2.17
C GLU A 57 7.09 2.09 -1.44
N ILE A 58 6.25 1.13 -1.83
CA ILE A 58 4.96 0.85 -1.19
C ILE A 58 5.00 -0.63 -0.78
N GLN A 59 4.80 -0.88 0.51
CA GLN A 59 4.78 -2.20 1.10
C GLN A 59 3.53 -2.35 1.95
N ALA A 60 2.97 -3.56 1.99
CA ALA A 60 1.90 -3.93 2.90
C ALA A 60 2.00 -5.42 3.28
N GLY A 61 1.59 -5.72 4.51
CA GLY A 61 1.34 -7.09 4.96
C GLY A 61 -0.15 -7.39 4.88
N PHE A 62 -0.50 -8.60 4.45
CA PHE A 62 -1.88 -9.08 4.39
C PHE A 62 -2.01 -10.38 5.17
N ASP A 63 -2.94 -10.42 6.12
CA ASP A 63 -3.32 -11.67 6.77
C ASP A 63 -4.14 -12.53 5.78
N VAL A 64 -3.51 -13.59 5.28
CA VAL A 64 -4.12 -14.59 4.40
C VAL A 64 -4.51 -15.87 5.14
N SER A 65 -4.49 -15.87 6.48
CA SER A 65 -4.79 -17.02 7.34
C SER A 65 -6.14 -17.66 7.01
N ALA A 66 -7.14 -16.85 6.64
CA ALA A 66 -8.48 -17.27 6.28
C ALA A 66 -8.69 -17.54 4.77
N ASN A 67 -7.65 -17.39 3.93
CA ASN A 67 -7.76 -17.59 2.48
C ASN A 67 -6.77 -18.67 1.98
N PRO A 68 -7.22 -19.94 1.83
CA PRO A 68 -6.36 -21.05 1.38
C PRO A 68 -5.74 -20.84 -0.01
N GLN A 69 -6.45 -20.16 -0.92
CA GLN A 69 -5.92 -19.86 -2.25
C GLN A 69 -4.76 -18.86 -2.17
N ALA A 70 -4.92 -17.80 -1.38
CA ALA A 70 -3.88 -16.79 -1.17
C ALA A 70 -2.65 -17.38 -0.46
N LYS A 71 -2.82 -18.25 0.56
CA LYS A 71 -1.72 -19.00 1.18
C LYS A 71 -0.91 -19.80 0.16
N ARG A 72 -1.60 -20.55 -0.70
CA ARG A 72 -0.95 -21.33 -1.77
C ARG A 72 -0.22 -20.44 -2.76
N MET A 73 -0.81 -19.30 -3.14
CA MET A 73 -0.18 -18.36 -4.06
C MET A 73 1.11 -17.79 -3.47
N ALA A 74 1.06 -17.34 -2.23
CA ALA A 74 2.18 -16.69 -1.59
C ALA A 74 3.31 -17.66 -1.23
N SER A 75 3.05 -18.96 -1.03
CA SER A 75 4.12 -19.98 -0.93
C SER A 75 4.93 -20.19 -2.21
N ARG A 76 4.45 -19.69 -3.36
CA ARG A 76 5.12 -19.84 -4.68
C ARG A 76 5.91 -18.60 -5.10
N THR A 77 5.67 -17.48 -4.44
CA THR A 77 6.35 -16.21 -4.68
C THR A 77 7.29 -15.98 -3.49
N SER A 78 8.47 -15.40 -3.68
CA SER A 78 9.35 -14.96 -2.59
C SER A 78 8.78 -13.76 -1.82
N ALA A 79 7.46 -13.77 -1.57
CA ALA A 79 6.75 -12.74 -0.86
C ALA A 79 6.84 -13.04 0.64
N ASP A 80 7.46 -12.14 1.40
CA ASP A 80 7.44 -12.17 2.85
C ASP A 80 5.99 -11.94 3.32
N ILE A 81 5.35 -13.00 3.82
CA ILE A 81 4.06 -12.90 4.52
C ILE A 81 4.38 -12.84 6.01
N ARG A 82 4.08 -11.73 6.67
CA ARG A 82 4.01 -11.63 8.14
C ARG A 82 2.57 -11.61 8.58
#